data_AF-A0A660PZU7-F1
#
_entry.id   AF-A0A660PZU7-F1
#
_cell.length_a   1.000
_cell.length_b   1.000
_cell.length_c   1.000
_cell.angle_alpha   90.00
_cell.angle_beta   90.00
_cell.angle_gamma   90.00
#
_symmetry.space_group_name_H-M   'P 1'
#
loop_
_entity.id
_entity.type
_entity.pdbx_description
1 polymer ?
#
loop_
_entity_poly.entity_id
_entity_poly.type
_entity_poly.pdbx_seq_one_letter_code
_entity_poly.pdbx_strand_id
1 'polypeptide(L)'
;MNRIDTLRSLESTLESFLTRAVCLYESQTGVCEGVNRLSDIASNSDNMSKLTEQIGNWFAEHREWATGDTILSADRSRINKALSSIQNRLTEDQNASPAINKIVTEIDRWRTNDPAPQQTKEPDRQTIVLRRGPEMVNGKEADSIGAFSHLFDRVTNLYHDASGNKKHIMSVLDDTLKSASLQRNRDALVLSAFIIYHLKLNGYKVSPFVKRLKEAERAVRGDL
;
A
#
# COMPACT_ATOMS: atom_id res chain seq x y z
N MET A 1 39.48 17.95 19.64
CA MET A 1 38.88 17.52 18.37
C MET A 1 38.64 18.77 17.54
N ASN A 2 39.33 18.92 16.41
CA ASN A 2 39.22 20.12 15.59
C ASN A 2 37.90 20.11 14.82
N ARG A 3 37.28 21.28 14.67
CA ARG A 3 36.05 21.50 13.91
C ARG A 3 36.15 20.99 12.45
N ILE A 4 37.36 20.94 11.93
CA ILE A 4 37.68 20.41 10.59
C ILE A 4 37.50 18.89 10.53
N ASP A 5 37.88 18.17 11.59
CA ASP A 5 37.75 16.71 11.64
C ASP A 5 36.28 16.29 11.75
N THR A 6 35.48 17.06 12.50
CA THR A 6 34.02 16.84 12.59
C THR A 6 33.31 17.11 11.26
N LEU A 7 33.75 18.10 10.49
CA LEU A 7 33.19 18.40 9.17
C LEU A 7 33.54 17.31 8.15
N ARG A 8 34.79 16.82 8.13
CA ARG A 8 35.18 15.70 7.27
C ARG A 8 34.45 14.39 7.59
N SER A 9 34.23 14.12 8.88
CA SER A 9 33.43 12.97 9.29
C SER A 9 31.99 13.07 8.81
N LEU A 10 31.38 14.26 8.89
CA LEU A 10 30.02 14.49 8.39
C LEU A 10 29.94 14.36 6.86
N GLU A 11 30.90 14.94 6.15
CA GLU A 11 31.04 14.81 4.70
C GLU A 11 31.13 13.35 4.27
N SER A 12 32.02 12.57 4.89
CA SER A 12 32.16 11.14 4.60
C SER A 12 30.88 10.35 4.91
N THR A 13 30.17 10.67 6.00
CA THR A 13 28.87 10.03 6.29
C THR A 13 27.79 10.39 5.28
N LEU A 14 27.78 11.64 4.80
CA LEU A 14 26.85 12.11 3.79
C LEU A 14 27.14 11.46 2.42
N GLU A 15 28.40 11.37 2.02
CA GLU A 15 28.81 10.69 0.79
C GLU A 15 28.46 9.20 0.83
N SER A 16 28.73 8.53 1.94
CA SER A 16 28.37 7.12 2.14
C SER A 16 26.86 6.92 2.09
N PHE A 17 26.09 7.81 2.72
CA PHE A 17 24.63 7.78 2.68
C PHE A 17 24.09 8.01 1.26
N LEU A 18 24.58 9.04 0.56
CA LEU A 18 24.17 9.35 -0.81
C LEU A 18 24.50 8.22 -1.76
N THR A 19 25.70 7.66 -1.68
CA THR A 19 26.10 6.50 -2.49
C THR A 19 25.16 5.33 -2.26
N ARG A 20 24.86 5.01 -1.00
CA ARG A 20 23.93 3.93 -0.66
C ARG A 20 22.51 4.21 -1.13
N ALA A 21 22.04 5.45 -1.01
CA ALA A 21 20.72 5.85 -1.49
C ALA A 21 20.63 5.70 -3.01
N VAL A 22 21.65 6.18 -3.75
CA VAL A 22 21.71 6.05 -5.21
C VAL A 22 21.70 4.58 -5.64
N CYS A 23 22.53 3.72 -5.04
CA CYS A 23 22.53 2.29 -5.37
C CYS A 23 21.16 1.62 -5.09
N LEU A 24 20.46 2.01 -4.03
CA LEU A 24 19.11 1.52 -3.75
C LEU A 24 18.10 2.00 -4.80
N TYR A 25 18.16 3.27 -5.20
CA TYR A 25 17.29 3.82 -6.24
C TYR A 25 17.56 3.22 -7.62
N GLU A 26 18.82 3.00 -8.00
CA GLU A 26 19.18 2.34 -9.26
C GLU A 26 18.65 0.91 -9.31
N SER A 27 18.81 0.16 -8.22
CA SER A 27 18.24 -1.19 -8.12
C SER A 27 16.72 -1.19 -8.24
N GLN A 28 16.03 -0.28 -7.56
CA GLN A 28 14.57 -0.16 -7.65
C GLN A 28 14.08 0.28 -9.03
N THR A 29 14.81 1.19 -9.67
CA THR A 29 14.47 1.67 -11.01
C THR A 29 14.64 0.56 -12.04
N GLY A 30 15.70 -0.24 -11.94
CA GLY A 30 15.89 -1.44 -12.77
C GLY A 30 14.75 -2.45 -12.59
N VAL A 31 14.26 -2.65 -11.35
CA VAL A 31 13.08 -3.48 -11.10
C VAL A 31 11.84 -2.92 -11.80
N CYS A 32 11.57 -1.62 -11.65
CA CYS A 32 10.42 -0.98 -12.28
C CYS A 32 10.48 -1.05 -13.81
N GLU A 33 11.65 -0.82 -14.40
CA GLU A 33 11.87 -0.89 -15.84
C GLU A 33 11.65 -2.31 -16.38
N GLY A 34 12.20 -3.32 -15.72
CA GLY A 34 11.98 -4.72 -16.10
C GLY A 34 10.52 -5.14 -15.97
N VAL A 35 9.80 -4.69 -14.94
CA VAL A 35 8.36 -4.94 -14.78
C VAL A 35 7.55 -4.25 -15.88
N ASN A 36 7.87 -3.00 -16.22
CA ASN A 36 7.20 -2.28 -17.29
C ASN A 36 7.46 -2.94 -18.65
N ARG A 37 8.70 -3.34 -18.94
CA ARG A 37 9.05 -4.09 -20.16
C ARG A 37 8.29 -5.41 -20.25
N LEU A 38 8.11 -6.14 -19.15
CA LEU A 38 7.30 -7.35 -19.12
C LEU A 38 5.82 -7.06 -19.42
N SER A 39 5.28 -5.97 -18.88
CA SER A 39 3.92 -5.52 -19.17
C SER A 39 3.76 -5.14 -20.65
N ASP A 40 4.76 -4.46 -21.23
CA ASP A 40 4.75 -4.08 -22.64
C ASP A 40 4.81 -5.31 -23.54
N ILE A 41 5.63 -6.32 -23.19
CA ILE A 41 5.66 -7.61 -23.88
C ILE A 41 4.28 -8.28 -23.80
N ALA A 42 3.64 -8.28 -22.63
CA ALA A 42 2.31 -8.88 -22.46
C ALA A 42 1.23 -8.18 -23.30
N SER A 43 1.33 -6.85 -23.49
CA SER A 43 0.34 -6.04 -24.21
C SER A 43 0.57 -5.95 -25.72
N ASN A 44 1.82 -5.81 -26.19
CA ASN A 44 2.11 -5.40 -27.57
C ASN A 44 2.55 -6.54 -28.50
N SER A 45 2.62 -7.78 -28.02
CA SER A 45 3.06 -8.89 -28.85
C SER A 45 1.90 -9.51 -29.65
N ASP A 46 1.69 -9.04 -30.88
CA ASP A 46 0.74 -9.67 -31.81
C ASP A 46 1.31 -10.93 -32.47
N ASN A 47 2.63 -11.09 -32.48
CA ASN A 47 3.32 -12.23 -33.05
C ASN A 47 3.88 -13.15 -31.96
N MET A 48 3.39 -14.38 -31.94
CA MET A 48 3.73 -15.43 -30.99
C MET A 48 5.23 -15.79 -30.98
N SER A 49 5.90 -15.79 -32.13
CA SER A 49 7.34 -16.05 -32.21
C SER A 49 8.15 -14.93 -31.54
N LYS A 50 7.71 -13.68 -31.73
CA LYS A 50 8.35 -12.52 -31.10
C LYS A 50 8.09 -12.49 -29.60
N LEU A 51 6.88 -12.83 -29.17
CA LEU A 51 6.52 -12.98 -27.76
C LEU A 51 7.45 -13.97 -27.07
N THR A 52 7.62 -15.15 -27.67
CA THR A 52 8.47 -16.25 -27.17
C THR A 52 9.93 -15.82 -27.01
N GLU A 53 10.47 -15.07 -27.98
CA GLU A 53 11.84 -14.55 -27.90
C GLU A 53 11.98 -13.45 -26.85
N GLN A 54 11.04 -12.50 -26.82
CA GLN A 54 11.08 -11.37 -25.88
C GLN A 54 10.92 -11.80 -24.43
N ILE A 55 10.00 -12.73 -24.12
CA ILE A 55 9.85 -13.29 -22.77
C ILE A 55 11.09 -14.11 -22.40
N GLY A 56 11.68 -14.86 -23.34
CA GLY A 56 12.91 -15.62 -23.11
C GLY A 56 14.08 -14.72 -22.73
N ASN A 57 14.25 -13.61 -23.46
CA ASN A 57 15.27 -12.59 -23.15
C ASN A 57 15.01 -11.94 -21.80
N TRP A 58 13.75 -11.63 -21.49
CA TRP A 58 13.38 -11.07 -20.19
C TRP A 58 13.73 -12.01 -19.03
N PHE A 59 13.44 -13.32 -19.15
CA PHE A 59 13.82 -14.30 -18.13
C PHE A 59 15.34 -14.43 -17.97
N ALA A 60 16.09 -14.34 -19.06
CA ALA A 60 17.55 -14.42 -19.01
C ALA A 60 18.15 -13.22 -18.26
N GLU A 61 17.66 -12.01 -18.54
CA GLU A 61 18.11 -10.78 -17.88
C GLU A 61 17.75 -10.74 -16.38
N HIS A 62 16.58 -11.29 -16.02
CA HIS A 62 16.02 -11.15 -14.66
C HIS A 62 16.07 -12.45 -13.87
N ARG A 63 16.98 -13.38 -14.16
CA ARG A 63 17.02 -14.68 -13.49
C ARG A 63 17.21 -14.58 -11.96
N GLU A 64 17.96 -13.58 -11.50
CA GLU A 64 18.29 -13.40 -10.08
C GLU A 64 17.06 -13.02 -9.23
N TRP A 65 16.07 -12.39 -9.85
CA TRP A 65 14.83 -11.93 -9.23
C TRP A 65 13.94 -13.08 -8.76
N ALA A 66 13.98 -14.23 -9.43
CA ALA A 66 13.24 -15.42 -9.03
C ALA A 66 13.71 -15.98 -7.68
N THR A 67 15.00 -15.83 -7.36
CA THR A 67 15.63 -16.39 -6.16
C THR A 67 15.94 -15.34 -5.08
N GLY A 68 16.04 -14.07 -5.46
CA GLY A 68 16.42 -12.97 -4.58
C GLY A 68 15.26 -12.37 -3.80
N ASP A 69 15.56 -11.88 -2.60
CA ASP A 69 14.65 -11.06 -1.76
C ASP A 69 14.65 -9.57 -2.18
N THR A 70 15.11 -9.28 -3.41
CA THR A 70 15.28 -7.91 -3.91
C THR A 70 13.97 -7.30 -4.41
N ILE A 71 12.97 -8.11 -4.74
CA ILE A 71 11.69 -7.63 -5.28
C ILE A 71 10.65 -7.56 -4.17
N LEU A 72 10.00 -6.38 -4.08
CA LEU A 72 8.85 -6.15 -3.22
C LEU A 72 7.66 -7.05 -3.61
N SER A 73 6.84 -7.44 -2.63
CA SER A 73 5.64 -8.25 -2.87
C SER A 73 4.66 -7.63 -3.88
N ALA A 74 4.58 -6.29 -3.92
CA ALA A 74 3.76 -5.55 -4.87
C ALA A 74 4.23 -5.77 -6.33
N ASP A 75 5.54 -5.70 -6.57
CA ASP A 75 6.11 -5.88 -7.91
C ASP A 75 6.04 -7.36 -8.34
N ARG A 76 6.24 -8.30 -7.42
CA ARG A 76 5.98 -9.74 -7.66
C ARG A 76 4.55 -10.00 -8.13
N SER A 77 3.56 -9.36 -7.50
CA SER A 77 2.15 -9.46 -7.93
C SER A 77 1.94 -8.94 -9.36
N ARG A 78 2.60 -7.82 -9.73
CA ARG A 78 2.54 -7.27 -11.09
C ARG A 78 3.19 -8.20 -12.11
N ILE A 79 4.37 -8.75 -11.80
CA ILE A 79 5.06 -9.75 -12.63
C ILE A 79 4.16 -10.97 -12.82
N ASN A 80 3.61 -11.53 -11.75
CA ASN A 80 2.73 -12.70 -11.82
C ASN A 80 1.49 -12.42 -12.67
N LYS A 81 0.89 -11.23 -12.58
CA LYS A 81 -0.24 -10.85 -13.44
C LYS A 81 0.16 -10.80 -14.92
N ALA A 82 1.30 -10.20 -15.25
CA ALA A 82 1.80 -10.13 -16.62
C ALA A 82 2.14 -11.52 -17.17
N LEU A 83 2.85 -12.35 -16.40
CA LEU A 83 3.15 -13.74 -16.75
C LEU A 83 1.88 -14.58 -16.94
N SER A 84 0.84 -14.37 -16.13
CA SER A 84 -0.47 -15.04 -16.31
C SER A 84 -1.12 -14.67 -17.63
N SER A 85 -1.08 -13.39 -17.99
CA SER A 85 -1.61 -12.91 -19.27
C SER A 85 -0.86 -13.56 -20.44
N ILE A 86 0.46 -13.67 -20.33
CA ILE A 86 1.30 -14.31 -21.34
C ILE A 86 0.99 -15.81 -21.41
N GLN A 87 0.94 -16.52 -20.29
CA GLN A 87 0.62 -17.95 -20.23
C GLN A 87 -0.74 -18.27 -20.87
N ASN A 88 -1.77 -17.46 -20.60
CA ASN A 88 -3.09 -17.64 -21.21
C ASN A 88 -3.01 -17.54 -22.74
N ARG A 89 -2.34 -16.49 -23.26
CA ARG A 89 -2.13 -16.32 -24.71
C ARG A 89 -1.32 -17.46 -25.31
N LEU A 90 -0.34 -17.98 -24.57
CA LEU A 90 0.48 -19.10 -25.03
C LEU A 90 -0.28 -20.42 -25.10
N THR A 91 -1.29 -20.60 -24.24
CA THR A 91 -2.07 -21.84 -24.12
C THR A 91 -3.26 -21.89 -25.09
N GLU A 92 -3.70 -20.72 -25.60
CA GLU A 92 -4.77 -20.62 -26.60
C GLU A 92 -4.36 -21.16 -27.98
N ASP A 93 -3.06 -21.22 -28.29
CA ASP A 93 -2.55 -21.76 -29.56
C ASP A 93 -2.40 -23.30 -29.49
N GLN A 94 -3.18 -24.02 -30.30
CA GLN A 94 -3.26 -25.48 -30.28
C GLN A 94 -2.00 -26.17 -30.84
N ASN A 95 -1.05 -25.42 -31.43
CA ASN A 95 0.20 -25.93 -31.95
C ASN A 95 1.39 -25.57 -31.03
N ALA A 96 1.41 -26.12 -29.82
CA ALA A 96 2.45 -25.85 -28.84
C ALA A 96 3.85 -26.31 -29.32
N SER A 97 4.61 -25.35 -29.86
CA SER A 97 6.04 -25.49 -30.14
C SER A 97 6.82 -25.84 -28.86
N PRO A 98 7.91 -26.65 -28.93
CA PRO A 98 8.76 -26.96 -27.78
C PRO A 98 9.25 -25.72 -27.01
N ALA A 99 9.45 -24.60 -27.71
CA ALA A 99 9.84 -23.34 -27.09
C ALA A 99 8.76 -22.76 -26.15
N ILE A 100 7.48 -22.92 -26.52
CA ILE A 100 6.33 -22.46 -25.73
C ILE A 100 6.27 -23.26 -24.43
N ASN A 101 6.40 -24.58 -24.50
CA ASN A 101 6.40 -25.44 -23.32
C ASN A 101 7.53 -25.07 -22.34
N LYS A 102 8.71 -24.73 -22.86
CA LYS A 102 9.83 -24.27 -22.03
C LYS A 102 9.53 -22.96 -21.30
N ILE A 103 8.87 -22.02 -21.97
CA ILE A 103 8.46 -20.75 -21.35
C ILE A 103 7.39 -20.98 -20.30
N VAL A 104 6.41 -21.84 -20.58
CA VAL A 104 5.37 -22.20 -19.60
C VAL A 104 6.00 -22.82 -18.35
N THR A 105 6.96 -23.74 -18.50
CA THR A 105 7.67 -24.31 -17.35
C THR A 105 8.47 -23.27 -16.57
N GLU A 106 9.04 -22.26 -17.24
CA GLU A 106 9.75 -21.17 -16.56
C GLU A 106 8.75 -20.25 -15.83
N ILE A 107 7.59 -19.94 -16.42
CA ILE A 107 6.52 -19.19 -15.75
C ILE A 107 6.07 -19.91 -14.47
N ASP A 108 5.86 -21.22 -14.54
CA ASP A 108 5.46 -22.02 -13.38
C ASP A 108 6.55 -22.07 -12.31
N ARG A 109 7.83 -22.15 -12.72
CA ARG A 109 8.98 -22.03 -11.83
C ARG A 109 9.00 -20.68 -11.10
N TRP A 110 8.69 -19.59 -11.78
CA TRP A 110 8.63 -18.26 -11.16
C TRP A 110 7.50 -18.12 -10.16
N ARG A 111 6.35 -18.74 -10.42
CA ARG A 111 5.23 -18.77 -9.49
C ARG A 111 5.47 -19.66 -8.26
N THR A 112 6.15 -20.79 -8.44
CA THR A 112 6.43 -21.74 -7.36
C THR A 112 7.55 -21.28 -6.44
N ASN A 113 8.50 -20.48 -6.95
CA ASN A 113 9.53 -19.83 -6.15
C ASN A 113 9.05 -18.57 -5.44
N ASP A 114 7.78 -18.19 -5.59
CA ASP A 114 7.22 -17.15 -4.74
C ASP A 114 7.20 -17.71 -3.32
N PRO A 115 7.97 -17.14 -2.35
CA PRO A 115 7.94 -17.61 -0.99
C PRO A 115 6.49 -17.49 -0.55
N ALA A 116 5.86 -18.66 -0.32
CA ALA A 116 4.49 -18.76 0.14
C ALA A 116 4.29 -17.69 1.21
N PRO A 117 3.25 -16.84 1.09
CA PRO A 117 3.11 -15.67 1.95
C PRO A 117 3.26 -16.15 3.38
N GLN A 118 4.39 -15.82 4.01
CA GLN A 118 4.55 -16.04 5.42
C GLN A 118 3.44 -15.21 6.02
N GLN A 119 2.39 -15.90 6.47
CA GLN A 119 1.29 -15.40 7.24
C GLN A 119 1.87 -14.86 8.56
N THR A 120 2.54 -13.72 8.48
CA THR A 120 2.53 -12.78 9.58
C THR A 120 1.05 -12.43 9.74
N LYS A 121 0.49 -12.89 10.85
CA LYS A 121 -0.86 -12.59 11.33
C LYS A 121 -1.00 -11.08 11.58
N GLU A 122 -0.85 -10.25 10.55
CA GLU A 122 -1.43 -8.92 10.53
C GLU A 122 -2.87 -9.09 10.04
N PRO A 123 -3.87 -8.57 10.76
CA PRO A 123 -5.26 -8.72 10.37
C PRO A 123 -5.47 -8.02 9.04
N ASP A 124 -5.76 -8.83 8.02
CA ASP A 124 -6.55 -8.53 6.82
C ASP A 124 -6.65 -7.03 6.53
N ARG A 125 -5.56 -6.42 6.05
CA ARG A 125 -5.68 -5.23 5.21
C ARG A 125 -6.19 -5.70 3.87
N GLN A 126 -7.47 -6.06 3.83
CA GLN A 126 -8.24 -6.03 2.61
C GLN A 126 -8.03 -4.63 2.05
N THR A 127 -7.18 -4.51 1.04
CA THR A 127 -7.22 -3.36 0.16
C THR A 127 -8.61 -3.38 -0.45
N ILE A 128 -9.52 -2.64 0.19
CA ILE A 128 -10.83 -2.31 -0.37
C ILE A 128 -10.51 -1.45 -1.58
N VAL A 129 -10.27 -2.11 -2.71
CA VAL A 129 -10.25 -1.44 -3.99
C VAL A 129 -11.71 -1.12 -4.25
N LEU A 130 -12.12 0.11 -3.89
CA LEU A 130 -13.39 0.68 -4.30
C LEU A 130 -13.37 0.79 -5.83
N ARG A 131 -13.69 -0.31 -6.52
CA ARG A 131 -13.90 -0.31 -7.96
C ARG A 131 -15.17 0.48 -8.21
N ARG A 132 -15.03 1.79 -8.38
CA ARG A 132 -16.14 2.66 -8.76
C ARG A 132 -16.52 2.29 -10.20
N GLY A 133 -17.67 1.64 -10.35
CA GLY A 133 -18.30 1.47 -11.67
C GLY A 133 -18.75 2.83 -12.22
N PRO A 134 -19.14 2.91 -13.50
CA PRO A 134 -19.70 4.13 -14.07
C PRO A 134 -20.90 4.62 -13.24
N GLU A 135 -20.92 5.91 -12.90
CA GLU A 135 -21.97 6.54 -12.10
C GLU A 135 -23.34 6.39 -12.80
N MET A 136 -24.19 5.51 -12.27
CA MET A 136 -25.55 5.30 -12.78
C MET A 136 -26.50 6.23 -12.03
N VAL A 137 -27.01 7.25 -12.72
CA VAL A 137 -27.90 8.30 -12.17
C VAL A 137 -29.35 7.81 -11.94
N ASN A 138 -29.59 6.50 -11.89
CA ASN A 138 -30.94 5.97 -11.73
C ASN A 138 -31.29 5.79 -10.26
N GLY A 139 -32.20 6.66 -9.80
CA GLY A 139 -32.52 6.93 -8.41
C GLY A 139 -33.02 5.75 -7.57
N LYS A 140 -32.44 5.68 -6.37
CA LYS A 140 -32.92 5.11 -5.09
C LYS A 140 -31.76 4.83 -4.13
N GLU A 141 -30.52 5.13 -4.52
CA GLU A 141 -29.40 5.11 -3.60
C GLU A 141 -29.49 6.32 -2.66
N ALA A 142 -29.32 6.05 -1.35
CA ALA A 142 -29.28 7.11 -0.35
C ALA A 142 -28.18 8.11 -0.72
N ASP A 143 -28.48 9.41 -0.62
CA ASP A 143 -27.51 10.48 -0.85
C ASP A 143 -26.36 10.38 0.16
N SER A 144 -25.36 9.59 -0.21
CA SER A 144 -24.19 9.30 0.61
C SER A 144 -23.33 10.54 0.81
N ILE A 145 -23.36 11.47 -0.15
CA ILE A 145 -22.67 12.76 -0.07
C ILE A 145 -23.37 13.66 0.95
N GLY A 146 -24.71 13.76 0.90
CA GLY A 146 -25.49 14.48 1.88
C GLY A 146 -25.35 13.90 3.29
N ALA A 147 -25.43 12.57 3.43
CA ALA A 147 -25.25 11.89 4.72
C ALA A 147 -23.85 12.12 5.31
N PHE A 148 -22.81 12.10 4.47
CA PHE A 148 -21.45 12.43 4.90
C PHE A 148 -21.32 13.91 5.29
N SER A 149 -21.89 14.82 4.51
CA SER A 149 -21.86 16.26 4.80
C SER A 149 -22.49 16.58 6.15
N HIS A 150 -23.67 16.00 6.45
CA HIS A 150 -24.31 16.16 7.76
C HIS A 150 -23.51 15.55 8.92
N LEU A 151 -22.83 14.43 8.71
CA LEU A 151 -21.93 13.86 9.72
C LEU A 151 -20.74 14.80 9.96
N PHE A 152 -20.16 15.31 8.88
CA PHE A 152 -19.03 16.22 8.94
C PHE A 152 -19.38 17.53 9.65
N ASP A 153 -20.56 18.11 9.37
CA ASP A 153 -21.04 19.32 10.05
C ASP A 153 -21.23 19.08 11.55
N ARG A 154 -21.81 17.95 11.95
CA ARG A 154 -21.97 17.59 13.37
C ARG A 154 -20.63 17.44 14.08
N VAL A 155 -19.67 16.77 13.46
CA VAL A 155 -18.32 16.58 14.01
C VAL A 155 -17.56 17.91 14.09
N THR A 156 -17.72 18.78 13.09
CA THR A 156 -17.12 20.12 13.05
C THR A 156 -17.68 21.01 14.14
N ASN A 157 -19.00 21.02 14.34
CA ASN A 157 -19.65 21.77 15.42
C ASN A 157 -19.19 21.25 16.80
N LEU A 158 -19.13 19.93 16.98
CA LEU A 158 -18.61 19.32 18.21
C LEU A 158 -17.15 19.70 18.47
N TYR A 159 -16.33 19.78 17.43
CA TYR A 159 -14.95 20.27 17.54
C TYR A 159 -14.92 21.74 17.96
N HIS A 160 -15.73 22.61 17.36
CA HIS A 160 -15.80 24.02 17.75
C HIS A 160 -16.17 24.17 19.23
N ASP A 161 -17.19 23.46 19.69
CA ASP A 161 -17.62 23.45 21.10
C ASP A 161 -16.52 22.94 22.05
N ALA A 162 -15.83 21.86 21.66
CA ALA A 162 -14.75 21.27 22.45
C ALA A 162 -13.46 22.10 22.41
N SER A 163 -13.24 22.85 21.33
CA SER A 163 -12.05 23.68 21.10
C SER A 163 -12.09 24.97 21.89
N GLY A 164 -13.27 25.61 22.04
CA GLY A 164 -13.49 26.79 22.89
C GLY A 164 -12.27 27.73 22.97
N ASN A 165 -11.60 27.72 24.13
CA ASN A 165 -10.38 28.53 24.41
C ASN A 165 -9.08 27.70 24.52
N LYS A 166 -9.08 26.44 24.09
CA LYS A 166 -7.92 25.55 24.23
C LYS A 166 -6.94 25.78 23.09
N LYS A 167 -5.68 26.06 23.45
CA LYS A 167 -4.59 26.27 22.49
C LYS A 167 -4.00 24.97 21.93
N HIS A 168 -4.28 23.83 22.56
CA HIS A 168 -3.68 22.54 22.22
C HIS A 168 -4.72 21.50 21.82
N ILE A 169 -4.49 20.88 20.65
CA ILE A 169 -5.35 19.83 20.09
C ILE A 169 -5.39 18.56 20.98
N MET A 170 -4.35 18.32 21.78
CA MET A 170 -4.32 17.21 22.75
C MET A 170 -5.36 17.36 23.85
N SER A 171 -5.61 18.60 24.32
CA SER A 171 -6.64 18.86 25.32
C SER A 171 -8.05 18.63 24.76
N VAL A 172 -8.24 18.90 23.46
CA VAL A 172 -9.48 18.58 22.74
C VAL A 172 -9.62 17.07 22.58
N LEU A 173 -8.52 16.36 22.28
CA LEU A 173 -8.51 14.90 22.20
C LEU A 173 -8.89 14.22 23.52
N ASP A 174 -8.33 14.68 24.64
CA ASP A 174 -8.63 14.09 25.95
C ASP A 174 -10.09 14.27 26.35
N ASP A 175 -10.66 15.45 26.09
CA ASP A 175 -12.05 15.73 26.41
C ASP A 175 -13.01 15.01 25.47
N THR A 176 -12.69 14.90 24.18
CA THR A 176 -13.49 14.10 23.22
C THR A 176 -13.44 12.61 23.54
N LEU A 177 -12.30 12.07 23.96
CA LEU A 177 -12.18 10.68 24.43
C LEU A 177 -12.96 10.43 25.73
N LYS A 178 -12.94 11.38 26.67
CA LYS A 178 -13.74 11.30 27.91
C LYS A 178 -15.23 11.34 27.59
N SER A 179 -15.67 12.27 26.74
CA SER A 179 -17.07 12.36 26.31
C SER A 179 -17.51 11.11 25.53
N ALA A 180 -16.65 10.55 24.68
CA ALA A 180 -16.92 9.30 23.98
C ALA A 180 -17.10 8.12 24.95
N SER A 181 -16.25 8.02 25.99
CA SER A 181 -16.32 6.95 26.98
C SER A 181 -17.48 7.10 27.97
N LEU A 182 -17.74 8.33 28.46
CA LEU A 182 -18.75 8.59 29.50
C LEU A 182 -20.16 8.74 28.94
N GLN A 183 -20.32 9.45 27.81
CA GLN A 183 -21.63 9.76 27.22
C GLN A 183 -22.00 8.82 26.07
N ARG A 184 -21.12 7.86 25.73
CA ARG A 184 -21.26 6.95 24.59
C ARG A 184 -21.58 7.65 23.26
N ASN A 185 -21.09 8.89 23.11
CA ASN A 185 -21.36 9.68 21.92
C ASN A 185 -20.52 9.18 20.74
N ARG A 186 -21.18 8.69 19.69
CA ARG A 186 -20.54 8.19 18.46
C ARG A 186 -19.78 9.28 17.72
N ASP A 187 -20.29 10.51 17.72
CA ASP A 187 -19.67 11.63 16.99
C ASP A 187 -18.36 12.07 17.68
N ALA A 188 -18.30 12.00 19.02
CA ALA A 188 -17.07 12.26 19.78
C ALA A 188 -15.99 11.19 19.53
N LEU A 189 -16.40 9.94 19.30
CA LEU A 189 -15.49 8.84 18.94
C LEU A 189 -14.91 9.07 17.53
N VAL A 190 -15.74 9.46 16.57
CA VAL A 190 -15.28 9.80 15.22
C VAL A 190 -14.33 10.99 15.23
N LEU A 191 -14.65 12.05 16.00
CA LEU A 191 -13.79 13.22 16.15
C LEU A 191 -12.41 12.86 16.76
N SER A 192 -12.40 12.06 17.82
CA SER A 192 -11.15 11.62 18.44
C SER A 192 -10.30 10.74 17.51
N ALA A 193 -10.92 9.91 16.67
CA ALA A 193 -10.22 9.15 15.63
C ALA A 193 -9.58 10.07 14.58
N PHE A 194 -10.27 11.11 14.11
CA PHE A 194 -9.71 12.09 13.18
C PHE A 194 -8.52 12.86 13.77
N ILE A 195 -8.62 13.29 15.03
CA ILE A 195 -7.52 13.99 15.71
C ILE A 195 -6.31 13.07 15.87
N ILE A 196 -6.51 11.81 16.25
CA ILE A 196 -5.43 10.82 16.35
C ILE A 196 -4.76 10.59 15.00
N TYR A 197 -5.54 10.52 13.91
CA TYR A 197 -5.00 10.37 12.56
C TYR A 197 -4.13 11.57 12.17
N HIS A 198 -4.58 12.79 12.43
CA HIS A 198 -3.79 14.00 12.19
C HIS A 198 -2.48 14.02 12.99
N LEU A 199 -2.53 13.65 14.27
CA LEU A 199 -1.32 13.56 15.11
C LEU A 199 -0.35 12.49 14.61
N LYS A 200 -0.85 11.36 14.09
CA LYS A 200 -0.02 10.31 13.51
C LYS A 200 0.69 10.76 12.22
N LEU A 201 0.00 11.51 11.36
CA LEU A 201 0.60 12.08 10.14
C LEU A 201 1.74 13.04 10.46
N ASN A 202 1.61 13.80 11.55
CA ASN A 202 2.65 14.73 12.01
C ASN A 202 3.76 14.06 12.86
N GLY A 203 3.81 12.73 12.93
CA GLY A 203 4.87 11.99 13.62
C GLY A 203 4.76 11.90 15.14
N TYR A 204 3.62 12.27 15.73
CA TYR A 204 3.42 12.16 17.19
C TYR A 204 3.18 10.71 17.62
N LYS A 205 3.67 10.35 18.81
CA LYS A 205 3.43 9.04 19.43
C LYS A 205 2.00 8.93 19.97
N VAL A 206 1.09 8.43 19.13
CA VAL A 206 -0.35 8.31 19.44
C VAL A 206 -0.75 6.98 20.11
N SER A 207 0.19 6.06 20.34
CA SER A 207 -0.06 4.74 20.92
C SER A 207 -0.96 4.69 22.17
N PRO A 208 -0.82 5.58 23.18
CA PRO A 208 -1.71 5.56 24.35
C PRO A 208 -3.14 5.99 24.02
N PHE A 209 -3.31 6.96 23.11
CA PHE A 209 -4.63 7.46 22.70
C PHE A 209 -5.38 6.45 21.84
N VAL A 210 -4.67 5.68 21.02
CA VAL A 210 -5.25 4.58 20.22
C VAL A 210 -5.79 3.47 21.12
N LYS A 211 -5.11 3.14 22.23
CA LYS A 211 -5.63 2.16 23.21
C LYS A 211 -6.91 2.66 23.86
N ARG A 212 -6.93 3.92 24.34
CA ARG A 212 -8.11 4.55 24.94
C ARG A 212 -9.28 4.68 23.95
N LEU A 213 -9.00 4.94 22.68
CA LEU A 213 -10.03 4.96 21.62
C LEU A 213 -10.67 3.58 21.46
N LYS A 214 -9.87 2.50 21.42
CA LYS A 214 -10.38 1.13 21.33
C LYS A 214 -11.20 0.71 22.56
N GLU A 215 -10.82 1.17 23.74
CA GLU A 215 -11.59 0.97 24.97
C GLU A 215 -12.94 1.72 24.91
N ALA A 216 -12.92 2.98 24.45
CA ALA A 216 -14.15 3.75 24.24
C ALA A 216 -15.04 3.13 23.16
N GLU A 217 -14.47 2.59 22.08
CA GLU A 217 -15.20 1.87 21.03
C GLU A 217 -15.91 0.63 21.58
N ARG A 218 -15.23 -0.17 22.41
CA ARG A 218 -15.86 -1.32 23.09
C ARG A 218 -17.01 -0.88 24.01
N ALA A 219 -16.82 0.21 24.76
CA ALA A 219 -17.85 0.76 25.64
C ALA A 219 -19.08 1.30 24.88
N VAL A 220 -18.90 1.82 23.67
CA VAL A 220 -19.98 2.32 22.79
C VAL A 220 -20.67 1.17 22.05
N ARG A 221 -19.93 0.12 21.67
CA ARG A 221 -20.45 -1.07 20.98
C ARG A 221 -21.25 -1.99 21.90
N GLY A 222 -21.00 -1.92 23.21
CA GLY A 222 -21.72 -2.69 24.22
C GLY A 222 -21.16 -4.09 24.48
N ASP A 223 -19.93 -4.38 24.05
CA ASP A 223 -19.26 -5.68 24.24
C ASP A 223 -18.57 -5.76 25.63
N LEU A 224 -19.36 -5.63 26.70
CA LEU A 224 -18.97 -5.94 28.08
C LEU A 224 -19.90 -7.00 28.67
#